data_AF-A0AAW2RWX1-F1
#
_entry.id   AF-A0AAW2RWX1-F1
#
_cell.length_a   1.000
_cell.length_b   1.000
_cell.length_c   1.000
_cell.angle_alpha   90.00
_cell.angle_beta   90.00
_cell.angle_gamma   90.00
#
_symmetry.space_group_name_H-M   'P 1'
#
loop_
_entity.id
_entity.type
_entity.pdbx_description
1 polymer ?
#
loop_
_entity_poly.entity_id
_entity_poly.type
_entity_poly.pdbx_seq_one_letter_code
_entity_poly.pdbx_strand_id
1 'polypeptide(L)'
;MVYCRYPPTLFNELYYLNSGGTIWTDGSPPVHSLRTIQQRRYSIDRSNSDFRSGEDKSEQNDTAINILGRMTSLLQEIHSPVSMTSAFGTNLLQKGEENVGQFLYFEGIEYHMCNTYDVHFYASFALTMLFPKLELSIQRDFAAAVMMHDPSKMTLLQDGTWVQRKVLGAVPHDIG
;
A
#
# COMPACT_ATOMS: atom_id res chain seq x y z
N MET A 1 6.42 -43.46 5.91
CA MET A 1 7.40 -42.51 5.33
C MET A 1 6.67 -41.23 4.89
N VAL A 2 6.24 -40.39 5.85
CA VAL A 2 5.42 -39.17 5.55
C VAL A 2 5.96 -37.92 6.26
N TYR A 3 6.87 -38.06 7.23
CA TYR A 3 7.34 -36.94 8.07
C TYR A 3 8.52 -36.11 7.51
N CYS A 4 9.14 -36.48 6.39
CA CYS A 4 10.34 -35.79 5.89
C CYS A 4 10.07 -34.67 4.87
N ARG A 5 8.81 -34.43 4.47
CA ARG A 5 8.50 -33.45 3.40
C ARG A 5 8.25 -32.03 3.91
N TYR A 6 7.73 -31.88 5.13
CA TYR A 6 7.32 -30.58 5.64
C TYR A 6 8.49 -29.59 5.77
N PRO A 7 9.61 -29.92 6.46
CA PRO A 7 10.70 -28.95 6.62
C PRO A 7 11.33 -28.51 5.28
N PRO A 8 11.68 -29.43 4.35
CA PRO A 8 12.21 -29.01 3.05
C PRO A 8 11.25 -28.13 2.26
N THR A 9 9.94 -28.42 2.29
CA THR A 9 8.93 -27.61 1.58
C THR A 9 8.84 -26.21 2.18
N LEU A 10 8.78 -26.11 3.51
CA LEU A 10 8.69 -24.83 4.22
C LEU A 10 9.84 -23.88 3.84
N PHE A 11 11.06 -24.39 3.74
CA PHE A 11 12.21 -23.57 3.34
C PHE A 11 12.28 -23.33 1.83
N ASN A 12 11.97 -24.33 1.02
CA ASN A 12 12.10 -24.22 -0.43
C ASN A 12 11.11 -23.23 -1.02
N GLU A 13 9.87 -23.15 -0.52
CA GLU A 13 8.87 -22.20 -1.02
C GLU A 13 9.27 -20.72 -0.79
N LEU A 14 10.18 -20.44 0.15
CA LEU A 14 10.70 -19.08 0.36
C LEU A 14 11.54 -18.56 -0.81
N TYR A 15 11.91 -19.41 -1.78
CA TYR A 15 12.60 -18.98 -3.01
C TYR A 15 11.86 -17.86 -3.75
N TYR A 16 10.53 -17.82 -3.59
CA TYR A 16 9.67 -16.86 -4.27
C TYR A 16 9.93 -15.42 -3.81
N LEU A 17 10.36 -15.20 -2.55
CA LEU A 17 10.69 -13.84 -2.06
C LEU A 17 11.86 -13.19 -2.80
N ASN A 18 12.69 -13.99 -3.48
CA ASN A 18 13.78 -13.50 -4.33
C ASN A 18 13.44 -13.63 -5.82
N SER A 19 12.80 -14.74 -6.21
CA SER A 19 12.60 -15.09 -7.63
C SER A 19 11.27 -14.59 -8.20
N GLY A 20 10.33 -14.17 -7.35
CA GLY A 20 8.99 -13.71 -7.71
C GLY A 20 8.93 -12.29 -8.26
N GLY A 21 10.00 -11.83 -8.93
CA GLY A 21 10.07 -10.47 -9.47
C GLY A 21 10.14 -9.39 -8.39
N THR A 22 10.83 -9.66 -7.29
CA THR A 22 10.95 -8.74 -6.17
C THR A 22 11.68 -7.45 -6.55
N ILE A 23 11.08 -6.32 -6.23
CA ILE A 23 11.63 -4.98 -6.37
C ILE A 23 11.75 -4.37 -4.98
N TRP A 24 12.94 -3.89 -4.64
CA TRP A 24 13.20 -3.25 -3.35
C TRP A 24 13.96 -1.95 -3.58
N THR A 25 13.34 -0.82 -3.20
CA THR A 25 13.95 0.51 -3.33
C THR A 25 14.80 0.86 -2.10
N ASP A 26 15.72 1.80 -2.27
CA ASP A 26 16.64 2.27 -1.21
C ASP A 26 15.99 3.27 -0.22
N GLY A 27 14.68 3.50 -0.37
CA GLY A 27 13.94 4.48 0.43
C GLY A 27 14.27 5.94 0.12
N SER A 28 15.07 6.21 -0.91
CA SER A 28 15.33 7.56 -1.38
C SER A 28 14.10 8.12 -2.13
N PRO A 29 13.86 9.45 -2.08
CA PRO A 29 12.83 10.06 -2.90
C PRO A 29 13.11 9.83 -4.40
N PRO A 30 12.07 9.70 -5.24
CA PRO A 30 12.25 9.51 -6.68
C PRO A 30 13.10 10.64 -7.28
N VAL A 31 14.26 10.29 -7.83
CA VAL A 31 15.25 11.23 -8.40
C VAL A 31 14.71 11.97 -9.62
N HIS A 32 13.74 11.38 -10.32
CA HIS A 32 13.05 12.00 -11.44
C HIS A 32 11.57 12.19 -11.10
N SER A 33 11.15 13.42 -10.82
CA SER A 33 9.72 13.76 -10.92
C SER A 33 9.32 13.57 -12.38
N LEU A 34 8.37 12.67 -12.67
CA LEU A 34 7.80 12.48 -14.01
C LEU A 34 6.95 13.69 -14.42
N ARG A 35 7.54 14.89 -14.51
CA ARG A 35 6.92 16.10 -15.06
C ARG A 35 6.53 15.95 -16.53
N THR A 36 6.98 14.91 -17.22
CA THR A 36 6.77 14.70 -18.66
C THR A 36 5.72 13.66 -19.02
N ILE A 37 5.21 12.85 -18.08
CA ILE A 37 4.10 11.92 -18.37
C ILE A 37 2.79 12.59 -17.94
N GLN A 38 2.34 13.49 -18.81
CA GLN A 38 0.95 13.96 -18.98
C GLN A 38 0.09 14.12 -17.71
N GLN A 39 -0.01 15.37 -17.23
CA GLN A 39 -1.13 15.96 -16.48
C GLN A 39 -2.33 15.04 -16.16
N ARG A 40 -2.20 14.06 -15.26
CA ARG A 40 -3.35 13.45 -14.60
C ARG A 40 -3.64 14.25 -13.34
N ARG A 41 -4.41 15.31 -13.55
CA ARG A 41 -4.98 16.14 -12.49
C ARG A 41 -6.07 15.34 -11.80
N TYR A 42 -5.88 15.03 -10.53
CA TYR A 42 -6.90 14.40 -9.70
C TYR A 42 -7.46 15.44 -8.74
N SER A 43 -8.79 15.61 -8.74
CA SER A 43 -9.52 16.45 -7.80
C SER A 43 -10.39 15.55 -6.94
N ILE A 44 -10.38 15.77 -5.63
CA ILE A 44 -11.27 15.10 -4.69
C ILE A 44 -12.51 15.98 -4.47
N ASP A 45 -13.69 15.36 -4.51
CA ASP A 45 -14.97 15.95 -4.13
C ASP A 45 -15.31 15.55 -2.69
N ARG A 46 -15.74 16.52 -1.88
CA ARG A 46 -15.92 16.41 -0.44
C ARG A 46 -17.40 16.17 -0.13
N SER A 47 -17.76 14.97 0.33
CA SER A 47 -19.04 14.74 1.01
C SER A 47 -18.87 14.97 2.52
N ASN A 48 -19.47 16.03 3.05
CA ASN A 48 -19.47 16.35 4.49
C ASN A 48 -20.19 15.25 5.29
N SER A 49 -19.49 14.65 6.25
CA SER A 49 -20.10 14.00 7.42
C SER A 49 -19.42 14.51 8.67
N ASP A 50 -20.08 15.44 9.37
CA ASP A 50 -19.65 15.98 10.66
C ASP A 50 -19.77 14.89 11.74
N PHE A 51 -18.65 14.32 12.17
CA PHE A 51 -18.60 13.45 13.36
C PHE A 51 -18.23 14.29 14.58
N ARG A 52 -19.19 14.44 15.50
CA ARG A 52 -19.02 15.17 16.77
C ARG A 52 -18.15 14.35 17.72
N SER A 53 -17.09 14.97 18.23
CA SER A 53 -16.20 14.40 19.24
C SER A 53 -16.87 14.37 20.62
N GLY A 54 -17.05 13.18 21.18
CA GLY A 54 -17.30 12.98 22.60
C GLY A 54 -15.97 12.72 23.32
N GLU A 55 -15.69 13.50 24.35
CA GLU A 55 -14.54 13.33 25.24
C GLU A 55 -14.64 12.02 26.02
N ASP A 56 -13.59 11.19 26.00
CA ASP A 56 -13.24 10.41 27.18
C ASP A 56 -11.72 10.13 27.23
N LYS A 57 -11.14 10.33 28.42
CA LYS A 57 -9.69 10.29 28.67
C LYS A 57 -9.25 8.86 29.01
N SER A 58 -8.36 8.28 28.21
CA SER A 58 -7.47 7.21 28.67
C SER A 58 -6.05 7.44 28.16
N GLU A 59 -5.10 7.47 29.10
CA GLU A 59 -3.68 7.78 28.88
C GLU A 59 -2.92 6.59 28.29
N GLN A 60 -3.24 6.28 27.05
CA GLN A 60 -2.33 5.55 26.17
C GLN A 60 -2.37 6.32 24.87
N ASN A 61 -1.31 7.08 24.59
CA ASN A 61 -1.17 7.84 23.34
C ASN A 61 -1.35 6.87 22.17
N ASP A 62 -2.58 6.81 21.68
CA ASP A 62 -3.04 5.71 20.87
C ASP A 62 -2.38 5.87 19.50
N THR A 63 -1.41 5.00 19.23
CA THR A 63 -0.62 5.06 17.99
C THR A 63 -1.54 5.04 16.78
N ALA A 64 -2.68 4.34 16.89
CA ALA A 64 -3.76 4.35 15.91
C ALA A 64 -4.36 5.76 15.70
N ILE A 65 -4.62 6.52 16.77
CA ILE A 65 -5.15 7.89 16.68
C ILE A 65 -4.12 8.85 16.09
N ASN A 66 -2.83 8.69 16.40
CA ASN A 66 -1.77 9.48 15.78
C ASN A 66 -1.66 9.18 14.27
N ILE A 67 -1.67 7.90 13.91
CA ILE A 67 -1.68 7.45 12.51
C ILE A 67 -2.92 8.00 11.79
N LEU A 68 -4.11 7.90 12.40
CA LEU A 68 -5.35 8.41 11.83
C LEU A 68 -5.32 9.93 11.65
N GLY A 69 -4.77 10.66 12.62
CA GLY A 69 -4.56 12.11 12.53
C GLY A 69 -3.61 12.49 11.39
N ARG A 70 -2.53 11.72 11.19
CA ARG A 70 -1.62 11.90 10.04
C ARG A 70 -2.27 11.54 8.72
N MET A 71 -3.03 10.45 8.65
CA MET A 71 -3.81 10.06 7.45
C MET A 71 -4.81 11.15 7.08
N THR A 72 -5.47 11.76 8.07
CA THR A 72 -6.40 12.88 7.88
C THR A 72 -5.67 14.14 7.39
N SER A 73 -4.49 14.42 7.94
CA SER A 73 -3.64 15.54 7.51
C SER A 73 -3.15 15.36 6.06
N LEU A 74 -2.75 14.13 5.70
CA LEU A 74 -2.36 13.79 4.33
C LEU A 74 -3.54 13.95 3.35
N LEU A 75 -4.75 13.53 3.73
CA LEU A 75 -5.95 13.79 2.92
C LEU A 75 -6.16 15.29 2.66
N GLN A 76 -5.89 16.13 3.66
CA GLN A 76 -6.05 17.57 3.54
C GLN A 76 -4.97 18.20 2.65
N GLU A 77 -3.75 17.67 2.68
CA GLU A 77 -2.62 18.11 1.85
C GLU A 77 -2.74 17.63 0.38
N ILE A 78 -3.31 16.45 0.13
CA ILE A 78 -3.56 15.88 -1.21
C ILE A 78 -4.59 16.71 -2.02
N HIS A 79 -5.40 17.56 -1.37
CA HIS A 79 -6.25 18.54 -2.06
C HIS A 79 -5.47 19.70 -2.69
N SER A 80 -4.15 19.80 -2.46
CA SER A 80 -3.25 20.68 -3.19
C SER A 80 -2.71 19.93 -4.44
N PRO A 81 -2.71 20.52 -5.65
CA PRO A 81 -2.54 19.80 -6.92
C PRO A 81 -1.11 19.29 -7.18
N VAL A 82 -0.27 19.18 -6.15
CA VAL A 82 1.15 18.86 -6.27
C VAL A 82 1.45 17.55 -5.54
N SER A 83 1.62 16.49 -6.34
CA SER A 83 2.66 15.47 -6.14
C SER A 83 2.43 14.35 -5.13
N MET A 84 1.48 13.44 -5.37
CA MET A 84 1.69 12.03 -5.01
C MET A 84 1.18 11.12 -6.12
N THR A 85 2.10 10.65 -6.97
CA THR A 85 1.82 9.77 -8.11
C THR A 85 1.81 8.28 -7.71
N SER A 86 2.19 7.95 -6.47
CA SER A 86 2.15 6.57 -5.96
C SER A 86 1.87 6.54 -4.45
N ALA A 87 1.39 5.40 -3.96
CA ALA A 87 1.21 5.12 -2.55
C ALA A 87 2.59 4.94 -1.87
N PHE A 88 3.28 6.04 -1.61
CA PHE A 88 4.55 6.03 -0.88
C PHE A 88 4.27 5.97 0.63
N GLY A 89 4.35 4.78 1.22
CA GLY A 89 4.16 4.53 2.66
C GLY A 89 5.19 5.20 3.57
N THR A 90 6.26 5.77 3.01
CA THR A 90 7.26 6.58 3.74
C THR A 90 6.63 7.77 4.47
N ASN A 91 5.51 8.30 3.98
CA ASN A 91 4.78 9.39 4.62
C ASN A 91 4.09 8.99 5.93
N LEU A 92 3.88 7.69 6.16
CA LEU A 92 3.29 7.13 7.38
C LEU A 92 4.34 6.69 8.40
N LEU A 93 5.64 6.76 8.09
CA LEU A 93 6.72 6.43 9.04
C LEU A 93 6.70 7.37 10.23
N GLN A 94 6.81 6.85 11.45
CA GLN A 94 6.90 7.68 12.66
C GLN A 94 8.30 8.27 12.84
N LYS A 95 8.39 9.37 13.60
CA LYS A 95 9.67 10.02 13.87
C LYS A 95 10.59 9.06 14.63
N GLY A 96 11.71 8.68 14.01
CA GLY A 96 12.69 7.75 14.56
C GLY A 96 12.53 6.30 14.10
N GLU A 97 11.52 6.00 13.27
CA GLU A 97 11.43 4.70 12.60
C GLU A 97 12.40 4.62 11.41
N GLU A 98 12.94 3.44 11.18
CA GLU A 98 13.82 3.15 10.06
C GLU A 98 13.01 3.09 8.75
N ASN A 99 13.47 3.82 7.74
CA ASN A 99 12.97 3.70 6.38
C ASN A 99 13.64 2.50 5.71
N VAL A 100 12.90 1.41 5.55
CA VAL A 100 13.38 0.20 4.88
C VAL A 100 13.19 0.25 3.36
N GLY A 101 12.69 1.35 2.79
CA GLY A 101 12.34 1.45 1.37
C GLY A 101 11.00 0.81 1.04
N GLN A 102 10.65 0.79 -0.25
CA GLN A 102 9.44 0.14 -0.74
C GLN A 102 9.77 -1.26 -1.23
N PHE A 103 8.91 -2.21 -0.88
CA PHE A 103 9.05 -3.62 -1.22
C PHE A 103 7.84 -4.09 -2.01
N LEU A 104 8.09 -4.59 -3.23
CA LEU A 104 7.09 -5.10 -4.15
C LEU A 104 7.51 -6.48 -4.61
N TYR A 105 6.57 -7.39 -4.80
CA TYR A 105 6.79 -8.65 -5.50
C TYR A 105 5.56 -9.00 -6.32
N PHE A 106 5.73 -9.77 -7.40
CA PHE A 106 4.60 -10.10 -8.27
C PHE A 106 3.76 -11.23 -7.69
N GLU A 107 2.47 -11.19 -7.99
CA GLU A 107 1.58 -12.32 -7.77
C GLU A 107 2.04 -13.57 -8.53
N GLY A 108 2.49 -13.38 -9.78
CA GLY A 108 3.03 -14.46 -10.60
C GLY A 108 3.63 -13.96 -11.91
N ILE A 109 4.25 -14.86 -12.67
CA ILE A 109 4.84 -14.52 -13.99
C ILE A 109 3.79 -14.21 -15.06
N GLU A 110 2.56 -14.71 -14.90
CA GLU A 110 1.44 -14.47 -15.83
C GLU A 110 0.63 -13.24 -15.42
N TYR A 111 0.73 -12.85 -14.15
CA TYR A 111 -0.01 -11.76 -13.52
C TYR A 111 0.98 -10.75 -12.96
N HIS A 112 1.34 -9.75 -13.78
CA HIS A 112 2.21 -8.64 -13.40
C HIS A 112 1.50 -7.63 -12.49
N MET A 113 0.89 -8.12 -11.40
CA MET A 113 0.26 -7.34 -10.35
C MET A 113 1.19 -7.38 -9.13
N CYS A 114 1.46 -6.21 -8.54
CA CYS A 114 2.43 -6.05 -7.47
C CYS A 114 1.74 -6.12 -6.11
N ASN A 115 2.19 -7.00 -5.22
CA ASN A 115 1.63 -7.16 -3.88
C ASN A 115 0.11 -7.36 -3.89
N THR A 116 -0.46 -8.13 -4.82
CA THR A 116 -1.90 -8.44 -4.84
C THR A 116 -2.39 -8.84 -3.45
N TYR A 117 -3.32 -8.08 -2.87
CA TYR A 117 -3.57 -8.06 -1.43
C TYR A 117 -4.26 -9.31 -0.90
N ASP A 118 -5.26 -9.80 -1.63
CA ASP A 118 -5.98 -11.03 -1.31
C ASP A 118 -5.07 -12.27 -1.43
N VAL A 119 -4.08 -12.24 -2.33
CA VAL A 119 -3.04 -13.28 -2.40
C VAL A 119 -1.98 -13.08 -1.29
N HIS A 120 -1.55 -11.84 -1.08
CA HIS A 120 -0.56 -11.47 -0.06
C HIS A 120 -1.04 -11.85 1.34
N PHE A 121 -2.35 -11.84 1.62
CA PHE A 121 -2.93 -12.35 2.86
C PHE A 121 -2.35 -13.72 3.26
N TYR A 122 -2.23 -14.66 2.32
CA TYR A 122 -1.67 -15.99 2.58
C TYR A 122 -0.14 -15.99 2.71
N ALA A 123 0.55 -15.17 1.92
CA ALA A 123 2.00 -15.07 1.93
C ALA A 123 2.57 -14.26 3.12
N SER A 124 1.75 -13.38 3.70
CA SER A 124 2.11 -12.44 4.77
C SER A 124 2.69 -13.12 6.00
N PHE A 125 2.34 -14.38 6.28
CA PHE A 125 2.92 -15.15 7.38
C PHE A 125 4.44 -15.27 7.28
N ALA A 126 4.97 -15.53 6.08
CA ALA A 126 6.41 -15.66 5.88
C ALA A 126 7.12 -14.32 6.12
N LEU A 127 6.57 -13.23 5.61
CA LEU A 127 7.12 -11.89 5.77
C LEU A 127 7.00 -11.39 7.22
N THR A 128 5.86 -11.60 7.88
CA THR A 128 5.66 -11.24 9.29
C THR A 128 6.66 -11.96 10.20
N MET A 129 6.91 -13.25 9.97
CA MET A 129 7.80 -14.05 10.81
C MET A 129 9.29 -13.80 10.54
N LEU A 130 9.69 -13.58 9.28
CA LEU A 130 11.10 -13.50 8.88
C LEU A 130 11.58 -12.05 8.68
N PHE A 131 10.72 -11.17 8.17
CA PHE A 131 11.04 -9.80 7.78
C PHE A 131 9.95 -8.81 8.19
N PRO A 132 9.65 -8.68 9.50
CA PRO A 132 8.49 -7.91 10.00
C PRO A 132 8.49 -6.43 9.60
N LYS A 133 9.67 -5.83 9.39
CA LYS A 133 9.78 -4.44 8.91
C LYS A 133 9.34 -4.28 7.46
N LEU A 134 9.60 -5.29 6.61
CA LEU A 134 9.16 -5.29 5.22
C LEU A 134 7.64 -5.48 5.14
N GLU A 135 7.11 -6.44 5.90
CA GLU A 135 5.65 -6.62 6.02
C GLU A 135 4.96 -5.31 6.43
N LEU A 136 5.45 -4.67 7.48
CA LEU A 136 4.89 -3.40 7.95
C LEU A 136 4.99 -2.29 6.89
N SER A 137 6.03 -2.31 6.05
CA SER A 137 6.14 -1.39 4.90
C SER A 137 5.03 -1.63 3.88
N ILE A 138 4.77 -2.89 3.50
CA ILE A 138 3.69 -3.26 2.56
C ILE A 138 2.34 -2.78 3.11
N GLN A 139 2.07 -3.02 4.40
CA GLN A 139 0.82 -2.58 5.04
C GLN A 139 0.67 -1.06 5.04
N ARG A 140 1.76 -0.30 5.18
CA ARG A 140 1.75 1.17 5.06
C ARG A 140 1.46 1.63 3.65
N ASP A 141 2.00 0.96 2.63
CA ASP A 141 1.71 1.27 1.23
C ASP A 141 0.21 1.05 0.95
N PHE A 142 -0.39 -0.04 1.42
CA PHE A 142 -1.84 -0.26 1.34
C PHE A 142 -2.65 0.78 2.10
N ALA A 143 -2.26 1.12 3.33
CA ALA A 143 -2.91 2.16 4.11
C ALA A 143 -2.88 3.51 3.41
N ALA A 144 -1.77 3.87 2.75
CA ALA A 144 -1.66 5.08 1.95
C ALA A 144 -2.56 4.99 0.69
N ALA A 145 -2.60 3.85 0.00
CA ALA A 145 -3.38 3.65 -1.20
C ALA A 145 -4.91 3.70 -0.97
N VAL A 146 -5.38 3.29 0.22
CA VAL A 146 -6.78 3.46 0.64
C VAL A 146 -7.21 4.93 0.60
N MET A 147 -6.28 5.83 0.95
CA MET A 147 -6.52 7.28 0.98
C MET A 147 -6.42 7.95 -0.39
N MET A 148 -6.05 7.19 -1.44
CA MET A 148 -5.98 7.70 -2.81
C MET A 148 -7.34 7.58 -3.51
N HIS A 149 -7.63 8.56 -4.37
CA HIS A 149 -8.79 8.57 -5.26
C HIS A 149 -8.35 8.86 -6.70
N ASP A 150 -8.68 7.96 -7.62
CA ASP A 150 -8.49 8.14 -9.06
C ASP A 150 -9.85 7.94 -9.78
N PRO A 151 -10.54 9.03 -10.13
CA PRO A 151 -11.82 8.97 -10.86
C PRO A 151 -11.66 8.66 -12.35
N SER A 152 -10.43 8.52 -12.87
CA SER A 152 -10.21 8.17 -14.28
C SER A 152 -10.90 6.86 -14.62
N LYS A 153 -11.42 6.80 -15.84
CA LYS A 153 -12.14 5.63 -16.31
C LYS A 153 -11.17 4.58 -16.85
N MET A 154 -11.43 3.32 -16.49
CA MET A 154 -10.76 2.16 -17.04
C MET A 154 -11.80 1.16 -17.53
N THR A 155 -11.47 0.48 -18.61
CA THR A 155 -12.30 -0.59 -19.18
C THR A 155 -12.02 -1.89 -18.44
N LEU A 156 -13.06 -2.55 -17.93
CA LEU A 156 -12.96 -3.89 -17.36
C LEU A 156 -12.70 -4.92 -18.46
N LEU A 157 -11.82 -5.87 -18.19
CA LEU A 157 -11.52 -6.97 -19.12
C LEU A 157 -12.68 -7.97 -19.24
N GLN A 158 -13.50 -8.10 -18.19
CA GLN A 158 -14.59 -9.07 -18.14
C GLN A 158 -15.71 -8.78 -19.14
N ASP A 159 -16.12 -7.52 -19.28
CA ASP A 159 -17.30 -7.13 -20.05
C ASP A 159 -17.15 -5.82 -20.85
N GLY A 160 -15.98 -5.17 -20.80
CA GLY A 160 -15.73 -3.92 -21.52
C GLY A 160 -16.38 -2.69 -20.89
N THR A 161 -16.91 -2.78 -19.66
CA THR A 161 -17.56 -1.64 -19.01
C THR A 161 -16.55 -0.62 -18.48
N TRP A 162 -16.95 0.64 -18.44
CA TRP A 162 -16.11 1.75 -17.96
C TRP A 162 -16.35 2.02 -16.47
N VAL A 163 -15.40 1.63 -15.64
CA VAL A 163 -15.43 1.85 -14.20
C VAL A 163 -14.43 2.91 -13.76
N GLN A 164 -14.62 3.48 -12.56
CA GLN A 164 -13.59 4.33 -11.96
C GLN A 164 -12.40 3.47 -11.55
N ARG A 165 -11.19 3.98 -11.76
CA ARG A 165 -9.95 3.25 -11.47
C ARG A 165 -9.75 3.01 -9.98
N LYS A 166 -9.95 4.03 -9.13
CA LYS A 166 -9.76 3.91 -7.68
C LYS A 166 -10.75 4.78 -6.91
N VAL A 167 -11.63 4.14 -6.16
CA VAL A 167 -12.56 4.82 -5.24
C VAL A 167 -11.87 5.10 -3.91
N LEU A 168 -12.09 6.28 -3.33
CA LEU A 168 -11.57 6.65 -2.01
C LEU A 168 -12.08 5.68 -0.94
N GLY A 169 -11.22 5.27 -0.01
CA GLY A 169 -11.59 4.37 1.09
C GLY A 169 -11.64 2.88 0.70
N ALA A 170 -11.62 2.55 -0.60
CA ALA A 170 -11.49 1.16 -1.05
C ALA A 170 -10.02 0.71 -0.95
N VAL A 171 -9.78 -0.50 -0.43
CA VAL A 171 -8.47 -1.15 -0.50
C VAL A 171 -8.22 -1.51 -1.97
N PRO A 172 -7.07 -1.13 -2.56
CA PRO A 172 -6.76 -1.55 -3.92
C PRO A 172 -6.51 -3.06 -3.97
N HIS A 173 -6.73 -3.66 -5.13
CA HIS A 173 -6.42 -5.07 -5.35
C HIS A 173 -4.92 -5.32 -5.24
N ASP A 174 -4.10 -4.42 -5.78
CA ASP A 174 -2.63 -4.50 -5.80
C ASP A 174 -2.01 -3.08 -5.77
N ILE A 175 -0.68 -2.97 -5.63
CA ILE A 175 0.09 -1.72 -5.50
C ILE A 175 0.86 -1.38 -6.79
N GLY A 176 0.51 -2.02 -7.92
CA GLY A 176 1.07 -1.75 -9.25
C GLY A 176 0.12 -0.99 -10.16
#